data_AF-A0A933AUG2-F1
#
_entry.id   AF-A0A933AUG2-F1
#
_cell.length_a   1.000
_cell.length_b   1.000
_cell.length_c   1.000
_cell.angle_alpha   90.00
_cell.angle_beta   90.00
_cell.angle_gamma   90.00
#
_symmetry.space_group_name_H-M   'P 1'
#
loop_
_entity.id
_entity.type
_entity.pdbx_description
1 polymer ?
#
loop_
_entity_poly.entity_id
_entity_poly.type
_entity_poly.pdbx_seq_one_letter_code
_entity_poly.pdbx_strand_id
1 'polypeptide(L)'
;MVQTTAVARADRSLVWLMLITILFGALGTLAVAFLADVMLASLSSPSGVAGVEAVAMSEDAELHHWIGYKVAVAGVNDKEVLHHVGKAYALATNASQKMALDGIVVEHLPAGHFIHTKNILKELLGDRPEPAQPLEQLEAKLASALIKQKNVVEAREQVEHLVAVTSGKSKEVGERTLEALQKADEELAGRLLAELAGD
;
A
#
# COMPACT_ATOMS: atom_id res chain seq x y z
N MET A 1 -20.29 79.44 24.47
CA MET A 1 -19.76 78.18 25.04
C MET A 1 -20.19 77.05 24.12
N VAL A 2 -19.26 76.51 23.32
CA VAL A 2 -19.50 75.40 22.40
C VAL A 2 -18.78 74.19 22.98
N GLN A 3 -19.52 73.20 23.49
CA GLN A 3 -18.98 71.90 23.85
C GLN A 3 -19.11 70.98 22.64
N THR A 4 -17.99 70.79 21.95
CA THR A 4 -17.74 69.65 21.06
C THR A 4 -17.30 68.46 21.91
N THR A 5 -18.03 67.35 21.86
CA THR A 5 -17.46 66.03 22.16
C THR A 5 -18.04 65.00 21.20
N ALA A 6 -17.37 64.87 20.07
CA ALA A 6 -17.42 63.70 19.21
C ALA A 6 -16.85 62.49 19.97
N VAL A 7 -17.72 61.70 20.60
CA VAL A 7 -17.33 60.41 21.22
C VAL A 7 -18.42 59.38 20.94
N ALA A 8 -18.48 58.85 19.72
CA ALA A 8 -19.25 57.63 19.42
C ALA A 8 -18.87 56.96 18.09
N ARG A 9 -17.62 57.13 17.62
CA ARG A 9 -17.14 56.48 16.39
C ARG A 9 -15.72 55.92 16.53
N ALA A 10 -15.34 55.54 17.76
CA ALA A 10 -14.23 54.62 17.96
C ALA A 10 -14.68 53.21 17.55
N ASP A 11 -14.43 52.94 16.28
CA ASP A 11 -13.87 51.68 15.79
C ASP A 11 -14.65 50.38 16.02
N ARG A 12 -15.81 50.27 15.36
CA ARG A 12 -16.31 48.95 14.93
C ARG A 12 -15.22 48.16 14.17
N SER A 13 -14.37 48.87 13.43
CA SER A 13 -13.17 48.36 12.74
C SER A 13 -12.16 47.68 13.68
N LEU A 14 -11.85 48.25 14.85
CA LEU A 14 -10.95 47.60 15.82
C LEU A 14 -11.58 46.34 16.39
N VAL A 15 -12.87 46.38 16.72
CA VAL A 15 -13.56 45.22 17.31
C VAL A 15 -13.55 44.04 16.34
N TRP A 16 -13.80 44.29 15.05
CA TRP A 16 -13.70 43.26 14.02
C TRP A 16 -12.27 42.75 13.81
N LEU A 17 -11.27 43.64 13.82
CA LEU A 17 -9.87 43.26 13.71
C LEU A 17 -9.42 42.38 14.89
N MET A 18 -9.83 42.72 16.12
CA MET A 18 -9.52 41.93 17.32
C MET A 18 -10.20 40.55 17.27
N LEU A 19 -11.46 40.47 16.85
CA LEU A 19 -12.17 39.19 16.70
C LEU A 19 -11.51 38.30 15.64
N ILE A 20 -11.11 38.85 14.50
CA ILE A 20 -10.38 38.12 13.46
C ILE A 20 -9.04 37.63 14.00
N THR A 21 -8.30 38.47 14.72
CA THR A 21 -6.99 38.08 15.29
C THR A 21 -7.13 36.96 16.33
N ILE A 22 -8.19 36.99 17.15
CA ILE A 22 -8.52 35.92 18.10
C ILE A 22 -8.92 34.64 17.35
N LEU A 23 -9.71 34.75 16.28
CA LEU A 23 -10.14 33.60 15.48
C LEU A 23 -8.94 32.93 14.77
N PHE A 24 -8.04 33.73 14.18
CA PHE A 24 -6.81 33.23 13.56
C PHE A 24 -5.81 32.71 14.60
N GLY A 25 -5.75 33.31 15.78
CA GLY A 25 -4.97 32.79 16.90
C GLY A 25 -5.49 31.44 17.40
N ALA A 26 -6.81 31.29 17.51
CA ALA A 26 -7.48 30.05 17.90
C ALA A 26 -7.38 28.96 16.81
N LEU A 27 -7.55 29.32 15.53
CA LEU A 27 -7.37 28.41 14.39
C LEU A 27 -5.89 28.02 14.22
N GLY A 28 -4.97 28.95 14.44
CA GLY A 28 -3.53 28.71 14.41
C GLY A 28 -3.09 27.80 15.56
N THR A 29 -3.62 27.99 16.77
CA THR A 29 -3.38 27.07 17.89
C THR A 29 -4.04 25.72 17.69
N LEU A 30 -5.22 25.64 17.06
CA LEU A 30 -5.84 24.36 16.66
C LEU A 30 -5.04 23.64 15.58
N ALA A 31 -4.51 24.36 14.58
CA ALA A 31 -3.68 23.79 13.54
C ALA A 31 -2.32 23.32 14.09
N VAL A 32 -1.71 24.09 14.99
CA VAL A 32 -0.47 23.71 15.68
C VAL A 32 -0.71 22.57 16.66
N ALA A 33 -1.84 22.54 17.37
CA ALA A 33 -2.21 21.41 18.23
C ALA A 33 -2.48 20.15 17.42
N PHE A 34 -3.18 20.25 16.29
CA PHE A 34 -3.37 19.13 15.37
C PHE A 34 -2.05 18.63 14.76
N LEU A 35 -1.18 19.54 14.32
CA LEU A 35 0.18 19.19 13.85
C LEU A 35 1.03 18.59 14.98
N ALA A 36 0.92 19.11 16.19
CA ALA A 36 1.61 18.57 17.35
C ALA A 36 1.05 17.21 17.74
N ASP A 37 -0.26 16.97 17.65
CA ASP A 37 -0.88 15.67 17.91
C ASP A 37 -0.52 14.64 16.82
N VAL A 38 -0.46 15.06 15.55
CA VAL A 38 0.02 14.21 14.44
C VAL A 38 1.51 13.90 14.62
N MET A 39 2.34 14.90 14.93
CA MET A 39 3.77 14.71 15.17
C MET A 39 4.04 13.93 16.45
N LEU A 40 3.24 14.13 17.50
CA LEU A 40 3.33 13.39 18.76
C LEU A 40 2.87 11.96 18.54
N ALA A 41 1.83 11.71 17.74
CA ALA A 41 1.47 10.36 17.31
C ALA A 41 2.59 9.69 16.48
N SER A 42 3.31 10.45 15.64
CA SER A 42 4.48 9.96 14.90
C SER A 42 5.70 9.72 15.80
N LEU A 43 5.89 10.50 16.88
CA LEU A 43 7.01 10.42 17.83
C LEU A 43 6.74 9.46 19.01
N SER A 44 5.46 9.21 19.32
CA SER A 44 5.01 8.24 20.31
C SER A 44 4.71 6.88 19.69
N SER A 45 4.92 6.72 18.39
CA SER A 45 5.08 5.39 17.80
C SER A 45 6.22 4.70 18.52
N PRO A 46 5.95 3.68 19.35
CA PRO A 46 7.02 2.85 19.85
C PRO A 46 7.70 2.28 18.61
N SER A 47 9.02 2.29 18.58
CA SER A 47 9.75 1.34 17.76
C SER A 47 9.25 -0.06 18.12
N GLY A 48 8.33 -0.58 17.32
CA GLY A 48 7.63 -1.83 17.60
C GLY A 48 6.19 -1.78 17.11
N VAL A 49 5.93 -2.48 16.00
CA VAL A 49 4.60 -2.96 15.60
C VAL A 49 4.16 -4.08 16.56
N ALA A 50 4.30 -3.84 17.87
CA ALA A 50 3.93 -4.77 18.92
C ALA A 50 2.42 -4.66 19.11
N GLY A 51 1.70 -5.66 18.61
CA GLY A 51 0.27 -5.81 18.86
C GLY A 51 -0.67 -5.44 17.72
N VAL A 52 -0.23 -5.52 16.46
CA VAL A 52 -1.22 -5.66 15.37
C VAL A 52 -1.79 -7.06 15.50
N GLU A 53 -2.97 -7.18 16.12
CA GLU A 53 -3.74 -8.43 16.09
C GLU A 53 -3.82 -8.93 14.63
N ALA A 54 -3.68 -10.23 14.42
CA ALA A 54 -3.76 -10.84 13.10
C ALA A 54 -5.09 -10.43 12.43
N VAL A 55 -5.00 -9.48 11.51
CA VAL A 55 -6.17 -8.95 10.81
C VAL A 55 -6.64 -10.01 9.81
N ALA A 56 -7.96 -10.22 9.73
CA ALA A 56 -8.55 -11.04 8.69
C ALA A 56 -8.29 -10.42 7.31
N MET A 57 -7.47 -11.09 6.50
CA MET A 57 -7.17 -10.74 5.11
C MET A 57 -7.97 -11.66 4.19
N SER A 58 -8.47 -11.14 3.08
CA SER A 58 -8.91 -12.01 1.98
C SER A 58 -7.71 -12.83 1.48
N GLU A 59 -7.96 -14.03 0.97
CA GLU A 59 -6.92 -14.91 0.42
C GLU A 59 -6.07 -14.21 -0.65
N ASP A 60 -6.69 -13.40 -1.53
CA ASP A 60 -5.99 -12.65 -2.57
C ASP A 60 -5.06 -11.57 -1.98
N ALA A 61 -5.53 -10.81 -0.99
CA ALA A 61 -4.72 -9.81 -0.29
C ALA A 61 -3.53 -10.47 0.44
N GLU A 62 -3.75 -11.62 1.07
CA GLU A 62 -2.69 -12.39 1.73
C GLU A 62 -1.67 -12.91 0.73
N LEU A 63 -2.12 -13.42 -0.42
CA LEU A 63 -1.24 -13.90 -1.48
C LEU A 63 -0.40 -12.76 -2.06
N HIS A 64 -0.99 -11.60 -2.39
CA HIS A 64 -0.23 -10.42 -2.80
C HIS A 64 0.79 -10.00 -1.74
N HIS A 65 0.42 -10.02 -0.46
CA HIS A 65 1.34 -9.65 0.62
C HIS A 65 2.53 -10.61 0.72
N TRP A 66 2.30 -11.93 0.66
CA TRP A 66 3.37 -12.93 0.67
C TRP A 66 4.29 -12.80 -0.54
N ILE A 67 3.73 -12.55 -1.73
CA ILE A 67 4.51 -12.31 -2.94
C ILE A 67 5.38 -11.07 -2.75
N GLY A 68 4.81 -9.94 -2.32
CA GLY A 68 5.55 -8.71 -2.03
C GLY A 68 6.70 -8.92 -1.03
N TYR A 69 6.45 -9.69 0.04
CA TYR A 69 7.49 -10.07 1.00
C TYR A 69 8.61 -10.89 0.35
N LYS A 70 8.28 -11.91 -0.44
CA LYS A 70 9.30 -12.77 -1.09
C LYS A 70 10.11 -12.02 -2.14
N VAL A 71 9.49 -11.13 -2.90
CA VAL A 71 10.18 -10.22 -3.84
C VAL A 71 11.16 -9.31 -3.07
N ALA A 72 10.73 -8.73 -1.95
CA ALA A 72 11.59 -7.88 -1.12
C ALA A 72 12.76 -8.66 -0.50
N VAL A 73 12.55 -9.91 -0.08
CA VAL A 73 13.61 -10.81 0.41
C VAL A 73 14.61 -11.14 -0.69
N ALA A 74 14.13 -11.41 -1.91
CA ALA A 74 14.97 -11.76 -3.04
C ALA A 74 15.75 -10.54 -3.60
N GLY A 75 15.35 -9.31 -3.24
CA GLY A 75 16.04 -8.08 -3.63
C GLY A 75 15.99 -7.81 -5.14
N VAL A 76 14.93 -8.26 -5.81
CA VAL A 76 14.86 -8.32 -7.27
C VAL A 76 14.46 -6.96 -7.88
N ASN A 77 13.36 -6.35 -7.43
CA ASN A 77 12.81 -5.13 -8.05
C ASN A 77 11.79 -4.40 -7.16
N ASP A 78 12.01 -3.12 -6.92
CA ASP A 78 11.17 -2.23 -6.09
C ASP A 78 9.76 -2.08 -6.65
N LYS A 79 9.64 -2.06 -7.99
CA LYS A 79 8.35 -1.92 -8.67
C LYS A 79 7.46 -3.13 -8.41
N GLU A 80 8.06 -4.31 -8.28
CA GLU A 80 7.34 -5.56 -8.00
C GLU A 80 6.84 -5.56 -6.55
N VAL A 81 7.69 -5.16 -5.59
CA VAL A 81 7.25 -5.01 -4.20
C VAL A 81 6.11 -3.98 -4.12
N LEU A 82 6.26 -2.84 -4.79
CA LEU A 82 5.24 -1.79 -4.81
C LEU A 82 3.92 -2.25 -5.40
N HIS A 83 3.95 -2.99 -6.52
CA HIS A 83 2.76 -3.54 -7.15
C HIS A 83 2.00 -4.42 -6.15
N HIS A 84 2.68 -5.41 -5.57
CA HIS A 84 2.06 -6.38 -4.68
C HIS A 84 1.55 -5.76 -3.38
N VAL A 85 2.31 -4.85 -2.78
CA VAL A 85 1.87 -4.11 -1.58
C VAL A 85 0.69 -3.20 -1.92
N GLY A 86 0.70 -2.55 -3.10
CA GLY A 86 -0.40 -1.73 -3.58
C GLY A 86 -1.69 -2.51 -3.79
N LYS A 87 -1.62 -3.72 -4.36
CA LYS A 87 -2.78 -4.63 -4.51
C LYS A 87 -3.29 -5.10 -3.15
N ALA A 88 -2.39 -5.50 -2.25
CA ALA A 88 -2.78 -5.85 -0.87
C ALA A 88 -3.45 -4.68 -0.14
N TYR A 89 -2.97 -3.45 -0.34
CA TYR A 89 -3.58 -2.23 0.19
C TYR A 89 -4.98 -1.99 -0.38
N ALA A 90 -5.16 -2.16 -1.69
CA ALA A 90 -6.44 -1.96 -2.36
C ALA A 90 -7.51 -2.95 -1.86
N LEU A 91 -7.08 -4.18 -1.56
CA LEU A 91 -7.93 -5.28 -1.06
C LEU A 91 -8.11 -5.24 0.47
N ALA A 92 -7.32 -4.45 1.19
CA ALA A 92 -7.47 -4.29 2.64
C ALA A 92 -8.83 -3.68 2.97
N THR A 93 -9.56 -4.29 3.91
CA THR A 93 -10.92 -3.87 4.29
C THR A 93 -10.96 -3.06 5.58
N ASN A 94 -9.88 -3.05 6.36
CA ASN A 94 -9.80 -2.30 7.61
C ASN A 94 -8.82 -1.12 7.54
N ALA A 95 -9.06 -0.12 8.39
CA ALA A 95 -8.30 1.13 8.37
C ALA A 95 -6.86 0.94 8.86
N SER A 96 -6.64 0.11 9.89
CA SER A 96 -5.30 -0.09 10.49
C SER A 96 -4.32 -0.76 9.51
N GLN A 97 -4.78 -1.76 8.75
CA GLN A 97 -4.00 -2.43 7.71
C GLN A 97 -3.72 -1.48 6.55
N LYS A 98 -4.73 -0.70 6.12
CA LYS A 98 -4.51 0.35 5.11
C LYS A 98 -3.43 1.32 5.55
N MET A 99 -3.51 1.83 6.78
CA MET A 99 -2.52 2.77 7.30
C MET A 99 -1.10 2.19 7.32
N ALA A 100 -0.94 0.93 7.72
CA ALA A 100 0.36 0.28 7.76
C ALA A 100 0.92 0.01 6.35
N LEU A 101 0.08 -0.44 5.41
CA LEU A 101 0.49 -0.65 4.02
C LEU A 101 0.75 0.68 3.27
N ASP A 102 0.01 1.74 3.61
CA ASP A 102 0.22 3.10 3.08
C ASP A 102 1.58 3.65 3.47
N GLY A 103 2.00 3.48 4.73
CA GLY A 103 3.34 3.86 5.18
C GLY A 103 4.45 3.17 4.38
N ILE A 104 4.28 1.89 4.02
CA ILE A 104 5.24 1.17 3.17
C ILE A 104 5.30 1.76 1.76
N VAL A 105 4.13 1.99 1.15
CA VAL A 105 3.98 2.51 -0.21
C VAL A 105 4.51 3.93 -0.35
N VAL A 106 4.23 4.79 0.63
CA VAL A 106 4.52 6.23 0.58
C VAL A 106 5.92 6.54 1.12
N GLU A 107 6.37 5.89 2.20
CA GLU A 107 7.55 6.34 2.93
C GLU A 107 8.80 5.49 2.71
N HIS A 108 8.64 4.18 2.49
CA HIS A 108 9.79 3.25 2.57
C HIS A 108 10.27 2.73 1.22
N LEU A 109 9.35 2.52 0.27
CA LEU A 109 9.71 2.07 -1.07
C LEU A 109 10.42 3.15 -1.91
N PRO A 110 9.98 4.42 -1.94
CA PRO A 110 10.69 5.47 -2.69
C PRO A 110 12.10 5.79 -2.16
N ALA A 111 12.35 5.47 -0.88
CA ALA A 111 13.64 5.69 -0.23
C ALA A 111 14.64 4.53 -0.43
N GLY A 112 14.25 3.44 -1.11
CA GLY A 112 15.10 2.26 -1.29
C GLY A 112 15.39 1.50 0.01
N HIS A 113 14.52 1.63 1.03
CA HIS A 113 14.70 1.02 2.34
C HIS A 113 14.18 -0.43 2.35
N PHE A 114 14.80 -1.32 1.58
CA PHE A 114 14.34 -2.72 1.40
C PHE A 114 14.35 -3.56 2.66
N ILE A 115 15.40 -3.41 3.48
CA ILE A 115 15.50 -4.13 4.75
C ILE A 115 14.33 -3.75 5.66
N HIS A 116 13.97 -2.47 5.68
CA HIS A 116 12.85 -1.98 6.48
C HIS A 116 11.51 -2.44 5.91
N THR A 117 11.32 -2.32 4.59
CA THR A 117 10.13 -2.80 3.87
C THR A 117 9.87 -4.28 4.13
N LYS A 118 10.88 -5.14 4.00
CA LYS A 118 10.77 -6.57 4.28
C LYS A 118 10.31 -6.84 5.72
N ASN A 119 10.92 -6.15 6.70
CA ASN A 119 10.60 -6.36 8.11
C ASN A 119 9.15 -5.98 8.41
N ILE A 120 8.68 -4.84 7.90
CA ILE A 120 7.30 -4.39 8.09
C ILE A 120 6.33 -5.36 7.40
N LEU A 121 6.63 -5.80 6.19
CA LEU A 121 5.79 -6.80 5.51
C LEU A 121 5.70 -8.09 6.32
N LYS A 122 6.80 -8.57 6.92
CA LYS A 122 6.78 -9.76 7.77
C LYS A 122 5.97 -9.54 9.05
N GLU A 123 6.12 -8.39 9.69
CA GLU A 123 5.38 -8.04 10.90
C GLU A 123 3.86 -7.98 10.64
N LEU A 124 3.44 -7.43 9.51
CA LEU A 124 2.02 -7.35 9.14
C LEU A 124 1.39 -8.72 8.81
N LEU A 125 2.20 -9.70 8.43
CA LEU A 125 1.74 -11.08 8.25
C LEU A 125 1.53 -11.79 9.60
N GLY A 126 2.14 -11.29 10.69
CA GLY A 126 2.03 -11.87 12.03
C GLY A 126 2.41 -13.36 12.05
N ASP A 127 1.56 -14.17 12.68
CA ASP A 127 1.76 -15.63 12.81
C ASP A 127 1.30 -16.42 11.58
N ARG A 128 0.90 -15.76 10.48
CA ARG A 128 0.50 -16.46 9.26
C ARG A 128 1.67 -17.28 8.73
N PRO A 129 1.44 -18.55 8.37
CA PRO A 129 2.52 -19.40 7.87
C PRO A 129 2.98 -18.90 6.50
N GLU A 130 4.30 -18.81 6.34
CA GLU A 130 4.88 -18.49 5.04
C GLU A 130 4.60 -19.64 4.05
N PRO A 131 4.09 -19.34 2.83
CA PRO A 131 3.88 -20.36 1.82
C PRO A 131 5.20 -21.08 1.49
N ALA A 132 5.16 -22.42 1.50
CA ALA A 132 6.33 -23.24 1.15
C ALA A 132 6.71 -23.12 -0.33
N GLN A 133 5.76 -22.73 -1.18
CA GLN A 133 5.97 -22.58 -2.61
C GLN A 133 6.97 -21.46 -2.92
N PRO A 134 7.85 -21.64 -3.93
CA PRO A 134 8.72 -20.58 -4.41
C PRO A 134 7.92 -19.44 -5.06
N LEU A 135 8.56 -18.29 -5.25
CA LEU A 135 7.93 -17.06 -5.74
C LEU A 135 7.19 -17.28 -7.07
N GLU A 136 7.83 -17.95 -8.03
CA GLU A 136 7.26 -18.24 -9.34
C GLU A 136 5.96 -19.06 -9.28
N GLN A 137 5.82 -19.94 -8.29
CA GLN A 137 4.61 -20.73 -8.11
C GLN A 137 3.47 -19.88 -7.52
N LEU A 138 3.78 -18.93 -6.64
CA LEU A 138 2.78 -18.03 -6.06
C LEU A 138 2.25 -17.07 -7.13
N GLU A 139 3.14 -16.50 -7.93
CA GLU A 139 2.84 -15.68 -9.10
C GLU A 139 1.94 -16.43 -10.10
N ALA A 140 2.29 -17.68 -10.43
CA ALA A 140 1.51 -18.52 -11.33
C ALA A 140 0.11 -18.83 -10.80
N LYS A 141 -0.01 -19.10 -9.50
CA LYS A 141 -1.31 -19.36 -8.84
C LYS A 141 -2.22 -18.14 -8.88
N LEU A 142 -1.68 -16.96 -8.61
CA LEU A 142 -2.43 -15.72 -8.67
C LEU A 142 -2.92 -15.42 -10.09
N ALA A 143 -2.04 -15.52 -11.09
CA ALA A 143 -2.42 -15.35 -12.49
C ALA A 143 -3.50 -16.36 -12.92
N SER A 144 -3.38 -17.62 -12.51
CA SER A 144 -4.37 -18.68 -12.79
C SER A 144 -5.74 -18.38 -12.16
N ALA A 145 -5.75 -17.88 -10.91
CA ALA A 145 -6.98 -17.46 -10.25
C ALA A 145 -7.67 -16.31 -11.00
N LEU A 146 -6.92 -15.32 -11.46
CA LEU A 146 -7.44 -14.17 -12.23
C LEU A 146 -8.06 -14.61 -13.57
N ILE A 147 -7.45 -15.57 -14.28
CA ILE A 147 -8.04 -16.16 -15.49
C ILE A 147 -9.37 -16.85 -15.18
N LYS A 148 -9.43 -17.64 -14.10
CA LYS A 148 -10.67 -18.32 -13.67
C LYS A 148 -11.78 -17.33 -13.32
N GLN A 149 -11.42 -16.16 -12.78
CA GLN A 149 -12.33 -15.05 -12.48
C GLN A 149 -12.70 -14.20 -13.72
N LYS A 150 -12.22 -14.57 -14.92
CA LYS A 150 -12.39 -13.81 -16.17
C LYS A 150 -11.79 -12.41 -16.13
N ASN A 151 -10.84 -12.18 -15.24
CA ASN A 151 -10.08 -10.94 -15.15
C ASN A 151 -8.78 -11.06 -15.97
N VAL A 152 -8.93 -11.15 -17.29
CA VAL A 152 -7.82 -11.43 -18.22
C VAL A 152 -6.78 -10.28 -18.24
N VAL A 153 -7.23 -9.04 -18.01
CA VAL A 153 -6.35 -7.87 -17.98
C VAL A 153 -5.39 -7.95 -16.79
N GLU A 154 -5.92 -8.20 -15.60
CA GLU A 154 -5.10 -8.33 -14.40
C GLU A 154 -4.29 -9.62 -14.40
N ALA A 155 -4.83 -10.71 -14.96
CA ALA A 155 -4.05 -11.94 -15.17
C ALA A 155 -2.82 -11.67 -16.04
N ARG A 156 -2.97 -10.90 -17.13
CA ARG A 156 -1.83 -10.54 -17.98
C ARG A 156 -0.80 -9.71 -17.22
N GLU A 157 -1.24 -8.67 -16.51
CA GLU A 157 -0.36 -7.86 -15.66
C GLU A 157 0.42 -8.76 -14.68
N GLN A 158 -0.26 -9.72 -14.04
CA GLN A 158 0.39 -10.67 -13.13
C GLN A 158 1.43 -11.56 -13.81
N VAL A 159 1.17 -12.01 -15.05
CA VAL A 159 2.16 -12.80 -15.80
C VAL A 159 3.35 -11.94 -16.23
N GLU A 160 3.16 -10.64 -16.46
CA GLU A 160 4.27 -9.71 -16.71
C GLU A 160 5.19 -9.60 -15.47
N HIS A 161 4.60 -9.56 -14.27
CA HIS A 161 5.34 -9.62 -12.98
C HIS A 161 6.09 -10.95 -12.79
N LEU A 162 5.43 -12.09 -13.06
CA LEU A 162 6.08 -13.40 -13.10
C LEU A 162 7.32 -13.42 -14.01
N VAL A 163 7.20 -12.90 -15.23
CA VAL A 163 8.32 -12.86 -16.21
C VAL A 163 9.44 -11.95 -15.73
N ALA A 164 9.10 -10.86 -15.03
CA ALA A 164 10.09 -9.92 -14.48
C ALA A 164 10.92 -10.51 -13.35
N VAL A 165 10.35 -11.40 -12.53
CA VAL A 165 11.01 -11.98 -11.34
C VAL A 165 11.61 -13.36 -11.56
N THR A 166 11.42 -13.97 -12.74
CA THR A 166 11.87 -15.33 -13.05
C THR A 166 12.95 -15.40 -14.13
N SER A 167 13.62 -16.56 -14.22
CA SER A 167 14.61 -16.87 -15.25
C SER A 167 14.48 -18.32 -15.73
N GLY A 168 15.19 -18.66 -16.83
CA GLY A 168 15.19 -20.01 -17.39
C GLY A 168 13.80 -20.50 -17.80
N LYS A 169 13.49 -21.78 -17.50
CA LYS A 169 12.24 -22.43 -17.90
C LYS A 169 11.00 -21.67 -17.40
N SER A 170 11.01 -21.15 -16.17
CA SER A 170 9.86 -20.43 -15.62
C SER A 170 9.56 -19.15 -16.41
N LYS A 171 10.61 -18.44 -16.83
CA LYS A 171 10.46 -17.25 -17.67
C LYS A 171 9.91 -17.59 -19.05
N GLU A 172 10.43 -18.64 -19.69
CA GLU A 172 9.93 -19.11 -21.00
C GLU A 172 8.45 -19.51 -20.94
N VAL A 173 8.02 -20.16 -19.86
CA VAL A 173 6.60 -20.50 -19.63
C VAL A 173 5.77 -19.22 -19.43
N GLY A 174 6.26 -18.24 -18.68
CA GLY A 174 5.62 -16.93 -18.52
C GLY A 174 5.45 -16.19 -19.85
N GLU A 175 6.49 -16.12 -20.68
CA GLU A 175 6.44 -15.46 -21.99
C GLU A 175 5.44 -16.14 -22.95
N ARG A 176 5.41 -17.48 -22.95
CA ARG A 176 4.40 -18.25 -23.71
C ARG A 176 2.99 -18.03 -23.19
N THR A 177 2.83 -17.85 -21.88
CA THR A 177 1.55 -17.53 -21.26
C THR A 177 1.07 -16.14 -21.71
N LEU A 178 1.95 -15.14 -21.77
CA LEU A 178 1.63 -13.82 -22.32
C LEU A 178 1.20 -13.90 -23.79
N GLU A 179 1.89 -14.69 -24.60
CA GLU A 179 1.53 -14.90 -26.00
C GLU A 179 0.13 -15.53 -26.14
N ALA A 180 -0.20 -16.53 -25.29
CA ALA A 180 -1.52 -17.15 -25.25
C ALA A 180 -2.61 -16.14 -24.86
N LEU A 181 -2.37 -15.35 -23.79
CA LEU A 181 -3.31 -14.29 -23.36
C LEU A 181 -3.51 -13.22 -24.44
N GLN A 182 -2.45 -12.84 -25.16
CA GLN A 182 -2.54 -11.90 -26.28
C GLN A 182 -3.42 -12.43 -27.42
N LYS A 183 -3.43 -13.75 -27.63
CA LYS A 183 -4.28 -14.44 -28.61
C LYS A 183 -5.67 -14.80 -28.07
N ALA A 184 -6.00 -14.36 -26.85
CA ALA A 184 -7.21 -14.73 -26.12
C ALA A 184 -7.39 -16.25 -25.94
N ASP A 185 -6.28 -17.01 -25.91
CA ASP A 185 -6.26 -18.43 -25.61
C ASP A 185 -6.12 -18.67 -24.09
N GLU A 186 -7.21 -18.43 -23.37
CA GLU A 186 -7.29 -18.59 -21.91
C GLU A 186 -7.05 -20.05 -21.46
N GLU A 187 -7.42 -21.03 -22.30
CA GLU A 187 -7.23 -22.45 -21.99
C GLU A 187 -5.75 -22.82 -22.00
N LEU A 188 -5.02 -22.41 -23.03
CA LEU A 188 -3.58 -22.61 -23.08
C LEU A 188 -2.87 -21.84 -21.96
N ALA A 189 -3.23 -20.57 -21.74
CA ALA A 189 -2.65 -19.77 -20.66
C ALA A 189 -2.86 -20.43 -19.29
N GLY A 190 -4.08 -20.90 -19.00
CA GLY A 190 -4.40 -21.61 -17.77
C GLY A 190 -3.59 -22.89 -17.58
N ARG A 191 -3.42 -23.69 -18.64
CA ARG A 191 -2.61 -24.92 -18.59
C ARG A 191 -1.13 -24.64 -18.32
N LEU A 192 -0.55 -23.63 -18.97
CA LEU A 192 0.85 -23.24 -18.76
C LEU A 192 1.09 -22.78 -17.31
N LEU A 193 0.15 -22.00 -16.76
CA LEU A 193 0.23 -21.55 -15.37
C LEU A 193 0.05 -22.68 -14.36
N ALA A 194 -0.82 -23.67 -14.65
CA ALA A 194 -0.97 -24.86 -13.82
C ALA A 194 0.32 -25.69 -13.77
N GLU A 195 0.99 -25.91 -14.92
CA GLU A 195 2.30 -26.58 -14.97
C GLU A 195 3.31 -25.86 -14.07
N LEU A 196 3.33 -24.53 -14.12
CA LEU A 196 4.26 -23.74 -13.32
C LEU A 196 3.92 -23.74 -11.84
N ALA A 197 2.63 -23.71 -11.48
CA ALA A 197 2.12 -23.75 -10.12
C ALA A 197 2.31 -25.11 -9.42
N GLY A 198 2.55 -26.17 -10.20
CA GLY A 198 2.66 -27.55 -9.72
C GLY A 198 1.31 -28.24 -9.51
N ASP A 199 0.28 -27.79 -10.22
CA ASP A 199 -1.11 -28.27 -10.13
C ASP A 199 -1.49 -29.21 -11.29
#